data_AF-D6U3X9-F1
#
_entry.id   AF-D6U3X9-F1
#
_cell.length_a   1.000
_cell.length_b   1.000
_cell.length_c   1.000
_cell.angle_alpha   90.00
_cell.angle_beta   90.00
_cell.angle_gamma   90.00
#
_symmetry.space_group_name_H-M   'P 1'
#
loop_
_entity.id
_entity.type
_entity.pdbx_description
1 polymer ?
#
loop_
_entity_poly.entity_id
_entity_poly.type
_entity_poly.pdbx_seq_one_letter_code
_entity_poly.pdbx_strand_id
1 'polypeptide(L)'
;MKKRGRLTRARLDKGWSQAYAAEQVDVNPVTFSRWERGISDPYPVHIAKMKDLFELSAEELDLVESEGVGQEIMTRRDALFAIPGAFLAIEELMRSSEALAQCAIGVPSLWNLYFSGKIEDVTAILPMYKSYVTALVLQPSVLQNHAFGLASQVHQLVAEIATDQEDQNAAMIASQEALLYAQSAKDANLMVASLMRQANIFFHRKMSTKALQTYQQAIPIMTQASPLLQARIHIGLAEVHGMRSERQEALRSIGLAHEIFPAQPILDTAFGYTHINEYELDVFGRCQTHLYLGQPKQAVEGLDHITQVMGEQIDPLPAVDLLYYRGEAASMMGDLEAATKYVEDGAILAKRINSQLYFGKIAATYRDMSQRWANDGRVAVLAELFQSW
;
A
#
# COMPACT_ATOMS: atom_id res chain seq x y z
N MET A 1 46.95 14.37 -1.36
CA MET A 1 46.15 13.44 -2.19
C MET A 1 46.97 13.03 -3.41
N LYS A 2 47.18 11.74 -3.61
CA LYS A 2 48.01 11.19 -4.69
C LYS A 2 47.10 10.91 -5.89
N LYS A 3 47.35 11.59 -7.02
CA LYS A 3 46.59 11.39 -8.26
C LYS A 3 46.83 9.95 -8.78
N ARG A 4 45.77 9.21 -9.15
CA ARG A 4 45.87 7.84 -9.70
C ARG A 4 46.22 7.88 -11.18
N GLY A 5 47.51 8.08 -11.43
CA GLY A 5 48.06 8.23 -12.77
C GLY A 5 47.86 6.98 -13.62
N ARG A 6 47.93 5.77 -13.04
CA ARG A 6 47.82 4.52 -13.79
C ARG A 6 46.40 4.20 -14.27
N LEU A 7 45.36 4.40 -13.46
CA LEU A 7 43.96 4.28 -13.92
C LEU A 7 43.66 5.25 -15.07
N THR A 8 44.10 6.50 -14.92
CA THR A 8 43.93 7.53 -15.96
C THR A 8 44.63 7.12 -17.26
N ARG A 9 45.83 6.54 -17.16
CA ARG A 9 46.62 6.10 -18.30
C ARG A 9 46.02 4.87 -18.97
N ALA A 10 45.57 3.87 -18.21
CA ALA A 10 44.91 2.68 -18.74
C ALA A 10 43.65 3.03 -19.57
N ARG A 11 42.88 4.03 -19.13
CA ARG A 11 41.74 4.56 -19.90
C ARG A 11 42.19 5.26 -21.19
N LEU A 12 43.20 6.13 -21.11
CA LEU A 12 43.67 6.91 -22.26
C LEU A 12 44.37 6.03 -23.30
N ASP A 13 45.08 4.99 -22.89
CA ASP A 13 45.75 4.04 -23.78
C ASP A 13 44.73 3.20 -24.59
N LYS A 14 43.52 3.00 -24.05
CA LYS A 14 42.37 2.43 -24.78
C LYS A 14 41.53 3.47 -25.55
N GLY A 15 41.90 4.75 -25.51
CA GLY A 15 41.23 5.84 -26.22
C GLY A 15 39.84 6.21 -25.66
N TRP A 16 39.52 5.82 -24.44
CA TRP A 16 38.17 5.96 -23.88
C TRP A 16 37.94 7.30 -23.17
N SER A 17 36.71 7.83 -23.27
CA SER A 17 36.27 8.96 -22.45
C SER A 17 35.95 8.51 -21.01
N GLN A 18 36.01 9.43 -20.04
CA GLN A 18 35.62 9.13 -18.65
C GLN A 18 34.15 8.66 -18.55
N ALA A 19 33.27 9.16 -19.43
CA ALA A 19 31.87 8.76 -19.44
C ALA A 19 31.67 7.33 -19.92
N TYR A 20 32.38 6.95 -20.99
CA TYR A 20 32.34 5.59 -21.51
C TYR A 20 32.90 4.58 -20.49
N ALA A 21 34.06 4.87 -19.88
CA ALA A 21 34.64 3.98 -18.87
C ALA A 21 33.76 3.86 -17.60
N ALA A 22 33.02 4.91 -17.25
CA ALA A 22 32.08 4.89 -16.13
C ALA A 22 30.86 4.00 -16.41
N GLU A 23 30.31 4.05 -17.62
CA GLU A 23 29.21 3.20 -18.06
C GLU A 23 29.59 1.72 -18.02
N GLN A 24 30.79 1.36 -18.50
CA GLN A 24 31.27 -0.03 -18.50
C GLN A 24 31.47 -0.64 -17.11
N VAL A 25 31.50 0.19 -16.06
CA VAL A 25 31.63 -0.26 -14.66
C VAL A 25 30.42 0.12 -13.80
N ASP A 26 29.30 0.49 -14.45
CA ASP A 26 28.01 0.83 -13.85
C ASP A 26 28.05 1.98 -12.84
N VAL A 27 28.77 3.07 -13.17
CA VAL A 27 28.82 4.29 -12.35
C VAL A 27 28.63 5.57 -13.17
N ASN A 28 28.36 6.67 -12.47
CA ASN A 28 28.31 8.00 -13.08
C ASN A 28 29.72 8.48 -13.50
N PRO A 29 29.88 9.18 -14.65
CA PRO A 29 31.15 9.79 -15.10
C PRO A 29 31.88 10.63 -14.05
N VAL A 30 31.14 11.32 -13.17
CA VAL A 30 31.70 12.14 -12.08
C VAL A 30 32.38 11.27 -11.02
N THR A 31 31.81 10.09 -10.74
CA THR A 31 32.36 9.10 -9.79
C THR A 31 33.68 8.54 -10.34
N PHE A 32 33.71 8.16 -11.62
CA PHE A 32 34.92 7.68 -12.27
C PHE A 32 36.03 8.75 -12.33
N SER A 33 35.66 10.00 -12.63
CA SER A 33 36.58 11.15 -12.60
C SER A 33 37.18 11.42 -11.21
N ARG A 34 36.44 11.13 -10.14
CA ARG A 34 36.95 11.24 -8.76
C ARG A 34 37.95 10.13 -8.43
N TRP A 35 37.75 8.92 -8.98
CA TRP A 35 38.70 7.81 -8.83
C TRP A 35 40.04 8.10 -9.52
N GLU A 36 40.00 8.59 -10.76
CA GLU A 36 41.23 8.98 -11.49
C GLU A 36 42.04 10.09 -10.78
N ARG A 37 41.33 10.98 -10.10
CA ARG A 37 41.95 12.06 -9.32
C ARG A 37 42.40 11.62 -7.92
N GLY A 38 42.13 10.38 -7.51
CA GLY A 38 42.40 9.90 -6.15
C GLY A 38 41.61 10.67 -5.09
N ILE A 39 40.44 11.21 -5.46
CA ILE A 39 39.52 11.92 -4.55
C ILE A 39 38.69 10.95 -3.74
N SER A 40 38.34 9.83 -4.35
CA SER A 40 37.62 8.74 -3.71
C SER A 40 38.13 7.42 -4.24
N ASP A 41 37.93 6.37 -3.47
CA ASP A 41 38.32 5.02 -3.87
C ASP A 41 37.15 4.28 -4.50
N PRO A 42 37.36 3.54 -5.59
CA PRO A 42 36.35 2.64 -6.13
C PRO A 42 36.06 1.51 -5.17
N TYR A 43 34.79 1.15 -5.03
CA TYR A 43 34.39 -0.01 -4.23
C TYR A 43 34.86 -1.32 -4.88
N PRO A 44 35.08 -2.40 -4.11
CA PRO A 44 35.60 -3.68 -4.61
C PRO A 44 34.85 -4.28 -5.80
N VAL A 45 33.53 -4.08 -5.91
CA VAL A 45 32.72 -4.51 -7.06
C VAL A 45 33.12 -3.78 -8.35
N HIS A 46 33.45 -2.49 -8.27
CA HIS A 46 33.93 -1.71 -9.40
C HIS A 46 35.42 -1.94 -9.64
N ILE A 47 36.22 -2.25 -8.61
CA ILE A 47 37.61 -2.70 -8.78
C ILE A 47 37.63 -4.03 -9.54
N ALA A 48 36.76 -4.99 -9.19
CA ALA A 48 36.64 -6.25 -9.93
C ALA A 48 36.27 -6.00 -11.40
N LYS A 49 35.21 -5.19 -11.64
CA LYS A 49 34.82 -4.79 -13.00
C LYS A 49 35.93 -4.04 -13.76
N MET A 50 36.72 -3.20 -13.10
CA MET A 50 37.85 -2.50 -13.72
C MET A 50 39.03 -3.44 -13.99
N LYS A 51 39.31 -4.41 -13.11
CA LYS A 51 40.31 -5.44 -13.36
C LYS A 51 39.93 -6.28 -14.58
N ASP A 52 38.65 -6.63 -14.70
CA ASP A 52 38.13 -7.37 -15.84
C ASP A 52 38.11 -6.51 -17.12
N LEU A 53 37.69 -5.25 -17.02
CA LEU A 53 37.57 -4.31 -18.14
C LEU A 53 38.94 -3.87 -18.72
N PHE A 54 39.92 -3.65 -17.84
CA PHE A 54 41.27 -3.24 -18.24
C PHE A 54 42.23 -4.42 -18.40
N GLU A 55 41.86 -5.61 -17.95
CA GLU A 55 42.71 -6.81 -17.88
C GLU A 55 44.01 -6.57 -17.08
N LEU A 56 43.91 -5.77 -16.02
CA LEU A 56 45.04 -5.34 -15.19
C LEU A 56 44.75 -5.61 -13.70
N SER A 57 45.80 -5.79 -12.91
CA SER A 57 45.68 -5.92 -11.47
C SER A 57 45.26 -4.60 -10.80
N ALA A 58 44.77 -4.66 -9.56
CA ALA A 58 44.42 -3.45 -8.83
C ALA A 58 45.67 -2.57 -8.55
N GLU A 59 46.82 -3.19 -8.31
CA GLU A 59 48.11 -2.50 -8.15
C GLU A 59 48.56 -1.82 -9.46
N GLU A 60 48.33 -2.46 -10.60
CA GLU A 60 48.64 -1.91 -11.92
C GLU A 60 47.76 -0.71 -12.26
N LEU A 61 46.58 -0.60 -11.67
CA LEU A 61 45.66 0.54 -11.82
C LEU A 61 45.83 1.63 -10.74
N ASP A 62 46.84 1.57 -9.87
CA ASP A 62 47.01 2.44 -8.69
C ASP A 62 45.85 2.35 -7.68
N LEU A 63 45.14 1.23 -7.60
CA LEU A 63 43.95 1.04 -6.76
C LEU A 63 44.24 0.42 -5.37
N VAL A 64 45.52 0.26 -4.97
CA VAL A 64 45.94 -0.36 -3.70
C VAL A 64 47.14 0.39 -3.05
N GLU A 65 47.11 0.64 -1.74
CA GLU A 65 48.30 0.97 -0.92
C GLU A 65 48.80 -0.31 -0.22
N SER A 66 50.10 -0.62 -0.34
CA SER A 66 50.70 -1.88 0.11
C SER A 66 51.14 -1.84 1.57
N GLU A 67 50.81 -2.87 2.36
CA GLU A 67 51.69 -3.36 3.42
C GLU A 67 51.94 -4.86 3.24
N GLY A 68 53.20 -5.26 3.48
CA GLY A 68 53.81 -6.47 2.94
C GLY A 68 53.49 -7.79 3.65
N VAL A 69 53.26 -8.78 2.79
CA VAL A 69 53.60 -10.23 2.83
C VAL A 69 53.42 -11.00 4.14
N GLY A 70 52.48 -11.95 4.08
CA GLY A 70 52.58 -13.26 4.73
C GLY A 70 51.66 -14.23 4.01
N GLN A 71 52.21 -15.11 3.17
CA GLN A 71 51.47 -16.20 2.54
C GLN A 71 50.84 -17.08 3.61
N GLU A 72 49.51 -17.13 3.66
CA GLU A 72 48.69 -18.34 3.67
C GLU A 72 47.21 -17.92 3.73
N ILE A 73 46.39 -18.65 2.99
CA ILE A 73 45.01 -18.28 2.62
C ILE A 73 44.13 -18.26 3.87
N MET A 74 43.73 -17.08 4.34
CA MET A 74 42.70 -16.89 5.36
C MET A 74 41.56 -16.04 4.79
N THR A 75 40.34 -16.59 4.81
CA THR A 75 39.19 -16.11 4.04
C THR A 75 38.50 -14.88 4.64
N ARG A 76 37.81 -14.10 3.79
CA ARG A 76 37.05 -12.85 4.07
C ARG A 76 36.09 -12.85 5.28
N ARG A 77 35.87 -13.99 5.93
CA ARG A 77 35.06 -14.09 7.15
C ARG A 77 35.78 -13.50 8.38
N ASP A 78 37.10 -13.55 8.44
CA ASP A 78 37.83 -13.25 9.69
C ASP A 78 38.18 -11.77 9.88
N ALA A 79 38.16 -10.95 8.81
CA ALA A 79 38.57 -9.54 8.87
C ALA A 79 37.45 -8.56 9.32
N LEU A 80 36.18 -8.97 9.26
CA LEU A 80 35.05 -8.15 9.76
C LEU A 80 35.07 -7.99 11.30
N PHE A 81 35.79 -8.85 12.02
CA PHE A 81 35.78 -8.95 13.48
C PHE A 81 36.83 -8.08 14.20
N ALA A 82 37.64 -7.29 13.48
CA ALA A 82 38.84 -6.65 14.05
C ALA A 82 38.68 -5.16 14.47
N ILE A 83 37.53 -4.52 14.23
CA ILE A 83 37.26 -3.16 14.72
C ILE A 83 36.07 -3.22 15.69
N PRO A 84 36.25 -2.91 16.99
CA PRO A 84 35.21 -3.08 18.00
C PRO A 84 33.88 -2.38 17.68
N GLY A 85 33.93 -1.29 16.90
CA GLY A 85 32.73 -0.55 16.43
C GLY A 85 32.26 -0.90 15.02
N ALA A 86 33.12 -1.41 14.11
CA ALA A 86 32.68 -1.81 12.77
C ALA A 86 31.98 -3.17 12.80
N PHE A 87 32.40 -4.06 13.70
CA PHE A 87 31.67 -5.30 13.96
C PHE A 87 30.26 -5.00 14.48
N LEU A 88 30.12 -4.12 15.48
CA LEU A 88 28.81 -3.69 15.98
C LEU A 88 27.97 -2.96 14.92
N ALA A 89 28.55 -2.07 14.11
CA ALA A 89 27.82 -1.36 13.06
C ALA A 89 27.41 -2.27 11.88
N ILE A 90 28.24 -3.27 11.54
CA ILE A 90 27.90 -4.27 10.51
C ILE A 90 26.91 -5.30 11.07
N GLU A 91 27.03 -5.73 12.32
CA GLU A 91 26.03 -6.54 12.99
C GLU A 91 24.69 -5.81 13.08
N GLU A 92 24.70 -4.53 13.43
CA GLU A 92 23.50 -3.71 13.51
C GLU A 92 22.90 -3.49 12.12
N LEU A 93 23.71 -3.23 11.09
CA LEU A 93 23.24 -3.13 9.70
C LEU A 93 22.72 -4.47 9.16
N MET A 94 23.38 -5.59 9.46
CA MET A 94 22.93 -6.94 9.07
C MET A 94 21.63 -7.30 9.79
N ARG A 95 21.53 -6.99 11.09
CA ARG A 95 20.31 -7.21 11.87
C ARG A 95 19.16 -6.33 11.38
N SER A 96 19.42 -5.06 11.05
CA SER A 96 18.42 -4.16 10.46
C SER A 96 18.06 -4.55 9.03
N SER A 97 18.99 -5.10 8.25
CA SER A 97 18.72 -5.67 6.93
C SER A 97 17.89 -6.94 7.00
N GLU A 98 18.16 -7.82 7.95
CA GLU A 98 17.39 -9.04 8.17
C GLU A 98 15.98 -8.72 8.69
N ALA A 99 15.87 -7.81 9.66
CA ALA A 99 14.59 -7.32 10.16
C ALA A 99 13.77 -6.63 9.06
N LEU A 100 14.41 -5.82 8.21
CA LEU A 100 13.75 -5.22 7.06
C LEU A 100 13.27 -6.27 6.06
N ALA A 101 14.09 -7.28 5.76
CA ALA A 101 13.70 -8.38 4.87
C ALA A 101 12.51 -9.17 5.42
N GLN A 102 12.51 -9.44 6.73
CA GLN A 102 11.36 -10.06 7.41
C GLN A 102 10.12 -9.18 7.30
N CYS A 103 10.23 -7.86 7.53
CA CYS A 103 9.12 -6.93 7.33
C CYS A 103 8.65 -6.88 5.86
N ALA A 104 9.57 -6.93 4.90
CA ALA A 104 9.23 -6.89 3.47
C ALA A 104 8.45 -8.12 3.00
N ILE A 105 8.60 -9.27 3.67
CA ILE A 105 7.82 -10.49 3.43
C ILE A 105 6.53 -10.50 4.27
N GLY A 106 6.64 -10.08 5.53
CA GLY A 106 5.56 -10.15 6.49
C GLY A 106 4.45 -9.13 6.24
N VAL A 107 4.78 -7.89 5.87
CA VAL A 107 3.78 -6.83 5.63
C VAL A 107 2.81 -7.18 4.51
N PRO A 108 3.23 -7.64 3.31
CA PRO A 108 2.31 -8.12 2.29
C PRO A 108 1.46 -9.31 2.77
N SER A 109 2.02 -10.19 3.60
CA SER A 109 1.27 -11.31 4.17
C SER A 109 0.17 -10.84 5.13
N LEU A 110 0.40 -9.78 5.90
CA LEU A 110 -0.62 -9.16 6.75
C LEU A 110 -1.76 -8.55 5.93
N TRP A 111 -1.45 -7.90 4.81
CA TRP A 111 -2.48 -7.40 3.88
C TRP A 111 -3.33 -8.55 3.32
N ASN A 112 -2.71 -9.62 2.85
CA ASN A 112 -3.44 -10.81 2.37
C ASN A 112 -4.36 -11.38 3.45
N LEU A 113 -3.88 -11.51 4.69
CA LEU A 113 -4.68 -11.99 5.81
C LEU A 113 -5.88 -11.08 6.10
N TYR A 114 -5.66 -9.76 6.12
CA TYR A 114 -6.72 -8.77 6.33
C TYR A 114 -7.83 -8.90 5.28
N PHE A 115 -7.48 -8.88 4.00
CA PHE A 115 -8.46 -8.98 2.91
C PHE A 115 -9.15 -10.35 2.85
N SER A 116 -8.48 -11.43 3.29
CA SER A 116 -9.11 -12.75 3.45
C SER A 116 -10.08 -12.86 4.65
N GLY A 117 -10.26 -11.78 5.42
CA GLY A 117 -11.17 -11.72 6.57
C GLY A 117 -10.57 -12.22 7.89
N LYS A 118 -9.25 -12.46 7.96
CA LYS A 118 -8.55 -12.92 9.19
C LYS A 118 -8.09 -11.74 10.04
N ILE A 119 -9.02 -10.85 10.36
CA ILE A 119 -8.72 -9.57 11.04
C ILE A 119 -8.13 -9.79 12.44
N GLU A 120 -8.57 -10.82 13.17
CA GLU A 120 -8.07 -11.16 14.50
C GLU A 120 -6.58 -11.58 14.48
N ASP A 121 -6.20 -12.43 13.51
CA ASP A 121 -4.81 -12.85 13.32
C ASP A 121 -3.90 -11.65 13.03
N VAL A 122 -4.37 -10.74 12.16
CA VAL A 122 -3.65 -9.50 11.84
C VAL A 122 -3.52 -8.62 13.08
N THR A 123 -4.62 -8.42 13.82
CA THR A 123 -4.65 -7.56 15.02
C THR A 123 -3.69 -8.07 16.10
N ALA A 124 -3.55 -9.39 16.26
CA ALA A 124 -2.64 -9.99 17.21
C ALA A 124 -1.16 -9.74 16.88
N ILE A 125 -0.82 -9.69 15.59
CA ILE A 125 0.58 -9.67 15.12
C ILE A 125 1.04 -8.26 14.71
N LEU A 126 0.13 -7.40 14.24
CA LEU A 126 0.43 -6.07 13.71
C LEU A 126 1.19 -5.15 14.68
N PRO A 127 0.94 -5.13 16.01
CA PRO A 127 1.72 -4.31 16.94
C PRO A 127 3.22 -4.61 16.90
N MET A 128 3.60 -5.87 16.72
CA MET A 128 5.01 -6.28 16.62
C MET A 128 5.65 -5.70 15.35
N TYR A 129 5.00 -5.82 14.19
CA TYR A 129 5.49 -5.21 12.96
C TYR A 129 5.57 -3.69 13.07
N LYS A 130 4.59 -3.04 13.71
CA LYS A 130 4.62 -1.59 14.00
C LYS A 130 5.86 -1.19 14.80
N SER A 131 6.18 -1.94 15.86
CA SER A 131 7.40 -1.69 16.64
C SER A 131 8.67 -1.88 15.82
N TYR A 132 8.74 -2.93 14.99
CA TYR A 132 9.89 -3.19 14.13
C TYR A 132 10.12 -2.11 13.08
N VAL A 133 9.09 -1.74 12.32
CA VAL A 133 9.24 -0.69 11.30
C VAL A 133 9.54 0.68 11.93
N THR A 134 8.99 0.97 13.11
CA THR A 134 9.29 2.19 13.87
C THR A 134 10.77 2.23 14.30
N ALA A 135 11.31 1.11 14.79
CA ALA A 135 12.73 1.03 15.10
C ALA A 135 13.62 1.23 13.86
N LEU A 136 13.24 0.63 12.73
CA LEU A 136 13.99 0.74 11.47
C LEU A 136 14.00 2.16 10.90
N VAL A 137 12.89 2.91 10.97
CA VAL A 137 12.83 4.30 10.46
C VAL A 137 13.65 5.27 11.32
N LEU A 138 13.80 4.99 12.62
CA LEU A 138 14.60 5.83 13.52
C LEU A 138 16.12 5.63 13.34
N GLN A 139 16.54 4.58 12.64
CA GLN A 139 17.95 4.30 12.36
C GLN A 139 18.35 4.87 10.99
N PRO A 140 19.21 5.92 10.94
CA PRO A 140 19.74 6.42 9.68
C PRO A 140 20.51 5.32 8.96
N SER A 141 20.06 4.95 7.76
CA SER A 141 20.70 3.91 6.95
C SER A 141 20.34 4.08 5.48
N VAL A 142 21.08 3.40 4.60
CA VAL A 142 20.73 3.34 3.17
C VAL A 142 19.39 2.64 2.92
N LEU A 143 18.93 1.86 3.90
CA LEU A 143 17.66 1.13 3.86
C LEU A 143 16.48 1.95 4.41
N GLN A 144 16.74 3.14 4.98
CA GLN A 144 15.74 3.93 5.69
C GLN A 144 14.53 4.31 4.81
N ASN A 145 14.74 4.57 3.51
CA ASN A 145 13.63 4.82 2.58
C ASN A 145 12.70 3.61 2.42
N HIS A 146 13.25 2.39 2.38
CA HIS A 146 12.44 1.17 2.32
C HIS A 146 11.71 0.94 3.65
N ALA A 147 12.37 1.24 4.78
CA ALA A 147 11.73 1.20 6.09
C ALA A 147 10.55 2.18 6.18
N PHE A 148 10.67 3.39 5.62
CA PHE A 148 9.56 4.33 5.53
C PHE A 148 8.41 3.78 4.68
N GLY A 149 8.70 3.11 3.56
CA GLY A 149 7.69 2.48 2.74
C GLY A 149 6.89 1.41 3.51
N LEU A 150 7.59 0.52 4.22
CA LEU A 150 6.97 -0.51 5.05
C LEU A 150 6.23 0.09 6.26
N ALA A 151 6.78 1.12 6.90
CA ALA A 151 6.11 1.83 7.98
C ALA A 151 4.80 2.47 7.51
N SER A 152 4.80 3.09 6.32
CA SER A 152 3.57 3.61 5.73
C SER A 152 2.51 2.52 5.57
N GLN A 153 2.88 1.37 4.99
CA GLN A 153 1.94 0.26 4.79
C GLN A 153 1.41 -0.31 6.12
N VAL A 154 2.28 -0.47 7.14
CA VAL A 154 1.86 -0.93 8.47
C VAL A 154 0.85 0.03 9.10
N HIS A 155 1.13 1.34 9.05
CA HIS A 155 0.21 2.34 9.60
C HIS A 155 -1.07 2.47 8.78
N GLN A 156 -1.03 2.25 7.47
CA GLN A 156 -2.23 2.13 6.64
C GLN A 156 -3.11 0.96 7.10
N LEU A 157 -2.52 -0.20 7.41
CA LEU A 157 -3.26 -1.37 7.90
C LEU A 157 -3.83 -1.14 9.31
N VAL A 158 -3.09 -0.45 10.19
CA VAL A 158 -3.63 0.00 11.49
C VAL A 158 -4.84 0.92 11.29
N ALA A 159 -4.78 1.84 10.32
CA ALA A 159 -5.88 2.74 10.03
C ALA A 159 -7.13 2.00 9.54
N GLU A 160 -6.97 0.97 8.70
CA GLU A 160 -8.08 0.11 8.24
C GLU A 160 -8.75 -0.63 9.39
N ILE A 161 -7.97 -1.31 10.23
CA ILE A 161 -8.51 -2.06 11.38
C ILE A 161 -9.22 -1.12 12.35
N ALA A 162 -8.62 0.04 12.65
CA ALA A 162 -9.25 1.04 13.51
C ALA A 162 -10.54 1.61 12.89
N THR A 163 -10.59 1.74 11.56
CA THR A 163 -11.81 2.17 10.84
C THR A 163 -12.91 1.12 10.96
N ASP A 164 -12.57 -0.16 10.80
CA ASP A 164 -13.51 -1.27 10.94
C ASP A 164 -14.05 -1.41 12.36
N GLN A 165 -13.20 -1.17 13.37
CA GLN A 165 -13.54 -1.13 14.79
C GLN A 165 -14.23 0.16 15.23
N GLU A 166 -14.49 1.08 14.31
CA GLU A 166 -15.04 2.42 14.56
C GLU A 166 -14.22 3.29 15.56
N ASP A 167 -12.94 2.95 15.80
CA ASP A 167 -12.00 3.81 16.55
C ASP A 167 -11.43 4.91 15.64
N GLN A 168 -12.18 6.00 15.60
CA GLN A 168 -11.91 7.14 14.74
C GLN A 168 -10.61 7.85 15.07
N ASN A 169 -10.26 7.91 16.36
CA ASN A 169 -9.06 8.62 16.79
C ASN A 169 -7.83 7.83 16.38
N ALA A 170 -7.83 6.51 16.64
CA ALA A 170 -6.75 5.64 16.21
C ALA A 170 -6.63 5.61 14.68
N ALA A 171 -7.75 5.52 13.96
CA ALA A 171 -7.76 5.52 12.49
C ALA A 171 -7.14 6.79 11.90
N MET A 172 -7.54 7.96 12.43
CA MET A 172 -7.02 9.25 11.95
C MET A 172 -5.53 9.41 12.25
N ILE A 173 -5.08 9.09 13.47
CA ILE A 173 -3.66 9.14 13.85
C ILE A 173 -2.83 8.24 12.93
N ALA A 174 -3.26 6.98 12.77
CA ALA A 174 -2.55 6.01 11.94
C ALA A 174 -2.50 6.44 10.46
N SER A 175 -3.59 7.00 9.91
CA SER A 175 -3.62 7.51 8.54
C SER A 175 -2.65 8.69 8.31
N GLN A 176 -2.48 9.55 9.33
CA GLN A 176 -1.55 10.68 9.26
C GLN A 176 -0.09 10.21 9.34
N GLU A 177 0.21 9.27 10.23
CA GLU A 177 1.53 8.64 10.31
C GLU A 177 1.88 7.92 9.00
N ALA A 178 0.93 7.19 8.41
CA ALA A 178 1.08 6.54 7.12
C ALA A 178 1.47 7.53 6.01
N LEU A 179 0.79 8.67 5.94
CA LEU A 179 1.08 9.71 4.95
C LEU A 179 2.46 10.35 5.19
N LEU A 180 2.84 10.61 6.44
CA LEU A 180 4.15 11.15 6.80
C LEU A 180 5.28 10.21 6.38
N TYR A 181 5.13 8.91 6.61
CA TYR A 181 6.10 7.92 6.16
C TYR A 181 6.14 7.80 4.64
N ALA A 182 4.99 7.85 3.95
CA ALA A 182 4.95 7.84 2.49
C ALA A 182 5.68 9.06 1.87
N GLN A 183 5.49 10.24 2.45
CA GLN A 183 6.21 11.46 2.06
C GLN A 183 7.71 11.33 2.29
N SER A 184 8.11 10.72 3.41
CA SER A 184 9.52 10.48 3.75
C SER A 184 10.16 9.46 2.79
N ALA A 185 9.41 8.44 2.38
CA ALA A 185 9.80 7.49 1.33
C ALA A 185 9.84 8.12 -0.07
N LYS A 186 9.19 9.28 -0.27
CA LYS A 186 8.97 9.95 -1.56
C LYS A 186 8.27 9.05 -2.57
N ASP A 187 7.33 8.24 -2.09
CA ASP A 187 6.59 7.27 -2.88
C ASP A 187 5.18 7.80 -3.17
N ALA A 188 4.93 8.16 -4.42
CA ALA A 188 3.64 8.71 -4.86
C ALA A 188 2.49 7.72 -4.66
N ASN A 189 2.72 6.41 -4.85
CA ASN A 189 1.70 5.40 -4.67
C ASN A 189 1.29 5.30 -3.19
N LEU A 190 2.25 5.28 -2.27
CA LEU A 190 1.97 5.24 -0.83
C LEU A 190 1.31 6.54 -0.34
N MET A 191 1.68 7.69 -0.91
CA MET A 191 1.05 8.97 -0.58
C MET A 191 -0.43 8.99 -0.99
N VAL A 192 -0.72 8.56 -2.23
CA VAL A 192 -2.09 8.48 -2.75
C VAL A 192 -2.91 7.45 -1.97
N ALA A 193 -2.36 6.27 -1.68
CA ALA A 193 -3.03 5.25 -0.89
C ALA A 193 -3.35 5.74 0.53
N SER A 194 -2.43 6.47 1.18
CA SER A 194 -2.66 7.02 2.52
C SER A 194 -3.77 8.08 2.53
N LEU A 195 -3.81 8.97 1.52
CA LEU A 195 -4.87 9.96 1.37
C LEU A 195 -6.22 9.31 1.08
N MET A 196 -6.26 8.30 0.22
CA MET A 196 -7.46 7.50 -0.04
C MET A 196 -8.04 6.91 1.27
N ARG A 197 -7.21 6.27 2.10
CA ARG A 197 -7.66 5.70 3.37
C ARG A 197 -8.18 6.77 4.33
N GLN A 198 -7.48 7.90 4.42
CA GLN A 198 -7.95 9.04 5.22
C GLN A 198 -9.30 9.58 4.73
N ALA A 199 -9.51 9.65 3.42
CA ALA A 199 -10.79 10.05 2.85
C ALA A 199 -11.90 9.03 3.17
N ASN A 200 -11.60 7.74 3.15
CA ASN A 200 -12.54 6.67 3.52
C ASN A 200 -12.99 6.78 4.99
N ILE A 201 -12.09 7.14 5.91
CA ILE A 201 -12.45 7.41 7.31
C ILE A 201 -13.51 8.51 7.38
N PHE A 202 -13.32 9.63 6.68
CA PHE A 202 -14.31 10.72 6.64
C PHE A 202 -15.61 10.30 5.94
N PHE A 203 -15.51 9.49 4.89
CA PHE A 203 -16.65 9.01 4.13
C PHE A 203 -17.56 8.09 4.95
N HIS A 204 -17.01 7.11 5.68
CA HIS A 204 -17.81 6.24 6.55
C HIS A 204 -18.55 7.02 7.65
N ARG A 205 -18.02 8.17 8.05
CA ARG A 205 -18.66 9.11 8.99
C ARG A 205 -19.62 10.10 8.33
N LYS A 206 -19.91 9.93 7.04
CA LYS A 206 -20.76 10.83 6.24
C LYS A 206 -20.25 12.29 6.23
N MET A 207 -18.95 12.52 6.48
CA MET A 207 -18.31 13.84 6.44
C MET A 207 -17.86 14.18 5.00
N SER A 208 -18.82 14.31 4.08
CA SER A 208 -18.55 14.43 2.64
C SER A 208 -17.59 15.55 2.27
N THR A 209 -17.69 16.71 2.91
CA THR A 209 -16.80 17.85 2.65
C THR A 209 -15.35 17.54 2.97
N LYS A 210 -15.07 16.87 4.11
CA LYS A 210 -13.70 16.50 4.48
C LYS A 210 -13.17 15.39 3.57
N ALA A 211 -13.99 14.38 3.27
CA ALA A 211 -13.62 13.32 2.34
C ALA A 211 -13.25 13.88 0.96
N LEU A 212 -14.07 14.79 0.42
CA LEU A 212 -13.80 15.45 -0.87
C LEU A 212 -12.50 16.26 -0.83
N GLN A 213 -12.27 17.04 0.22
CA GLN A 213 -11.04 17.80 0.40
C GLN A 213 -9.81 16.90 0.44
N THR A 214 -9.88 15.76 1.14
CA THR A 214 -8.78 14.80 1.19
C THR A 214 -8.52 14.14 -0.17
N TYR A 215 -9.56 13.75 -0.91
CA TYR A 215 -9.37 13.26 -2.29
C TYR A 215 -8.77 14.33 -3.21
N GLN A 216 -9.15 15.60 -3.06
CA GLN A 216 -8.57 16.70 -3.82
C GLN A 216 -7.08 16.92 -3.54
N GLN A 217 -6.61 16.61 -2.32
CA GLN A 217 -5.18 16.64 -2.00
C GLN A 217 -4.38 15.57 -2.75
N ALA A 218 -5.01 14.46 -3.16
CA ALA A 218 -4.35 13.40 -3.92
C ALA A 218 -4.17 13.77 -5.42
N ILE A 219 -5.03 14.62 -5.98
CA ILE A 219 -5.01 15.03 -7.40
C ILE A 219 -3.63 15.52 -7.89
N PRO A 220 -2.91 16.42 -7.20
CA PRO A 220 -1.60 16.87 -7.69
C PRO A 220 -0.52 15.77 -7.68
N ILE A 221 -0.72 14.69 -6.92
CA ILE A 221 0.24 13.59 -6.77
C ILE A 221 -0.14 12.42 -7.68
N MET A 222 -1.43 12.23 -7.98
CA MET A 222 -1.96 11.03 -8.62
C MET A 222 -1.35 10.76 -10.00
N THR A 223 -0.90 11.78 -10.74
CA THR A 223 -0.25 11.61 -12.05
C THR A 223 1.07 10.87 -11.99
N GLN A 224 1.70 10.80 -10.81
CA GLN A 224 2.91 10.03 -10.54
C GLN A 224 2.60 8.65 -9.94
N ALA A 225 1.34 8.38 -9.59
CA ALA A 225 0.90 7.10 -9.06
C ALA A 225 0.52 6.13 -10.18
N SER A 226 0.41 4.85 -9.84
CA SER A 226 0.04 3.80 -10.77
C SER A 226 -1.41 3.97 -11.27
N PRO A 227 -1.75 3.44 -12.46
CA PRO A 227 -3.12 3.48 -12.98
C PRO A 227 -4.16 2.91 -12.00
N LEU A 228 -3.83 1.86 -11.25
CA LEU A 228 -4.74 1.27 -10.26
C LEU A 228 -5.15 2.28 -9.17
N LEU A 229 -4.18 3.03 -8.64
CA LEU A 229 -4.45 4.06 -7.63
C LEU A 229 -5.16 5.27 -8.22
N GLN A 230 -4.81 5.68 -9.44
CA GLN A 230 -5.50 6.77 -10.13
C GLN A 230 -6.99 6.44 -10.31
N ALA A 231 -7.31 5.24 -10.78
CA ALA A 231 -8.68 4.78 -10.93
C ALA A 231 -9.40 4.74 -9.57
N ARG A 232 -8.74 4.26 -8.50
CA ARG A 232 -9.36 4.20 -7.17
C ARG A 232 -9.65 5.57 -6.55
N ILE A 233 -8.83 6.60 -6.82
CA ILE A 233 -9.15 7.98 -6.44
C ILE A 233 -10.41 8.47 -7.16
N HIS A 234 -10.56 8.14 -8.45
CA HIS A 234 -11.78 8.48 -9.19
C HIS A 234 -13.01 7.71 -8.69
N ILE A 235 -12.88 6.45 -8.29
CA ILE A 235 -13.92 5.70 -7.58
C ILE A 235 -14.32 6.45 -6.30
N GLY A 236 -13.35 6.83 -5.47
CA GLY A 236 -13.58 7.58 -4.24
C GLY A 236 -14.28 8.93 -4.44
N LEU A 237 -13.88 9.67 -5.47
CA LEU A 237 -14.56 10.91 -5.87
C LEU A 237 -16.00 10.65 -6.32
N ALA A 238 -16.26 9.57 -7.05
CA ALA A 238 -17.61 9.18 -7.44
C ALA A 238 -18.51 8.93 -6.22
N GLU A 239 -18.02 8.14 -5.25
CA GLU A 239 -18.72 7.83 -4.00
C GLU A 239 -19.09 9.13 -3.23
N VAL A 240 -18.12 10.03 -3.08
CA VAL A 240 -18.31 11.28 -2.33
C VAL A 240 -19.23 12.26 -3.06
N HIS A 241 -19.09 12.42 -4.38
CA HIS A 241 -20.01 13.22 -5.19
C HIS A 241 -21.43 12.65 -5.18
N GLY A 242 -21.57 11.31 -5.21
CA GLY A 242 -22.83 10.61 -5.03
C GLY A 242 -23.50 10.98 -3.71
N MET A 243 -22.77 10.86 -2.58
CA MET A 243 -23.25 11.23 -1.25
C MET A 243 -23.67 12.70 -1.15
N ARG A 244 -23.13 13.57 -2.00
CA ARG A 244 -23.47 15.00 -2.09
C ARG A 244 -24.58 15.30 -3.11
N SER A 245 -25.14 14.28 -3.77
CA SER A 245 -26.10 14.41 -4.87
C SER A 245 -25.57 15.20 -6.08
N GLU A 246 -24.25 15.28 -6.25
CA GLU A 246 -23.57 15.95 -7.36
C GLU A 246 -23.48 14.98 -8.55
N ARG A 247 -24.63 14.74 -9.19
CA ARG A 247 -24.82 13.67 -10.18
C ARG A 247 -23.83 13.72 -11.34
N GLN A 248 -23.57 14.90 -11.90
CA GLN A 248 -22.73 15.02 -13.10
C GLN A 248 -21.27 14.66 -12.78
N GLU A 249 -20.77 15.12 -11.65
CA GLU A 249 -19.42 14.92 -11.14
C GLU A 249 -19.20 13.47 -10.72
N ALA A 250 -20.22 12.86 -10.09
CA ALA A 250 -20.22 11.45 -9.76
C ALA A 250 -20.08 10.59 -11.03
N LEU A 251 -20.95 10.78 -12.03
CA LEU A 251 -20.90 10.02 -13.28
C LEU A 251 -19.62 10.25 -14.08
N ARG A 252 -19.11 11.50 -14.09
CA ARG A 252 -17.80 11.80 -14.71
C ARG A 252 -16.67 11.04 -14.05
N SER A 253 -16.70 10.95 -12.72
CA SER A 253 -15.67 10.24 -11.95
C SER A 253 -15.73 8.73 -12.18
N ILE A 254 -16.93 8.14 -12.29
CA ILE A 254 -17.10 6.74 -12.72
C ILE A 254 -16.49 6.49 -14.10
N GLY A 255 -16.76 7.38 -15.06
CA GLY A 255 -16.21 7.26 -16.42
C GLY A 255 -14.68 7.28 -16.44
N LEU A 256 -14.07 8.21 -15.72
CA LEU A 256 -12.60 8.30 -15.59
C LEU A 256 -12.02 7.07 -14.89
N ALA A 257 -12.69 6.57 -13.84
CA ALA A 257 -12.26 5.34 -13.18
C ALA A 257 -12.21 4.17 -14.16
N HIS A 258 -13.24 3.96 -14.98
CA HIS A 258 -13.27 2.88 -15.98
C HIS A 258 -12.21 3.04 -17.06
N GLU A 259 -11.97 4.26 -17.55
CA GLU A 259 -10.99 4.52 -18.60
C GLU A 259 -9.56 4.21 -18.14
N ILE A 260 -9.25 4.50 -16.87
CA ILE A 260 -7.90 4.38 -16.31
C ILE A 260 -7.66 2.99 -15.70
N PHE A 261 -8.72 2.28 -15.29
CA PHE A 261 -8.59 1.01 -14.58
C PHE A 261 -7.77 0.00 -15.39
N PRO A 262 -6.70 -0.57 -14.82
CA PRO A 262 -5.83 -1.48 -15.57
C PRO A 262 -6.53 -2.80 -15.86
N ALA A 263 -6.32 -3.35 -17.06
CA ALA A 263 -6.89 -4.65 -17.46
C ALA A 263 -6.37 -5.84 -16.63
N GLN A 264 -5.19 -5.71 -16.00
CA GLN A 264 -4.62 -6.72 -15.12
C GLN A 264 -4.21 -6.06 -13.79
N PRO A 265 -5.16 -5.80 -12.89
CA PRO A 265 -4.90 -5.06 -11.65
C PRO A 265 -3.88 -5.77 -10.75
N ILE A 266 -3.83 -7.12 -10.77
CA ILE A 266 -2.89 -7.92 -9.99
C ILE A 266 -1.41 -7.68 -10.31
N LEU A 267 -1.11 -7.15 -11.51
CA LEU A 267 0.26 -6.82 -11.92
C LEU A 267 0.66 -5.39 -11.54
N ASP A 268 -0.26 -4.58 -11.03
CA ASP A 268 0.02 -3.22 -10.61
C ASP A 268 0.85 -3.20 -9.33
N THR A 269 1.84 -2.30 -9.26
CA THR A 269 2.73 -2.15 -8.10
C THR A 269 2.00 -1.86 -6.79
N ALA A 270 0.80 -1.27 -6.85
CA ALA A 270 -0.01 -0.95 -5.68
C ALA A 270 -0.90 -2.11 -5.21
N PHE A 271 -1.06 -3.18 -6.01
CA PHE A 271 -2.02 -4.24 -5.72
C PHE A 271 -1.77 -4.92 -4.37
N GLY A 272 -0.51 -5.27 -4.08
CA GLY A 272 -0.15 -6.07 -2.89
C GLY A 272 -0.46 -5.45 -1.52
N TYR A 273 -0.78 -4.15 -1.46
CA TYR A 273 -1.19 -3.48 -0.22
C TYR A 273 -2.53 -2.73 -0.34
N THR A 274 -3.19 -2.81 -1.50
CA THR A 274 -4.51 -2.18 -1.71
C THR A 274 -5.61 -3.18 -2.06
N HIS A 275 -5.24 -4.28 -2.72
CA HIS A 275 -6.15 -5.31 -3.25
C HIS A 275 -7.26 -4.79 -4.16
N ILE A 276 -7.08 -3.59 -4.73
CA ILE A 276 -8.04 -3.00 -5.66
C ILE A 276 -8.15 -3.93 -6.88
N ASN A 277 -9.37 -4.34 -7.18
CA ASN A 277 -9.75 -5.21 -8.28
C ASN A 277 -11.09 -4.74 -8.88
N GLU A 278 -11.68 -5.53 -9.77
CA GLU A 278 -12.93 -5.16 -10.46
C GLU A 278 -14.10 -4.97 -9.49
N TYR A 279 -14.04 -5.61 -8.32
CA TYR A 279 -14.98 -5.40 -7.22
C TYR A 279 -15.12 -3.93 -6.84
N GLU A 280 -14.01 -3.24 -6.58
CA GLU A 280 -14.02 -1.84 -6.18
C GLU A 280 -14.65 -0.94 -7.25
N LEU A 281 -14.42 -1.26 -8.53
CA LEU A 281 -14.94 -0.49 -9.64
C LEU A 281 -16.47 -0.62 -9.76
N ASP A 282 -16.99 -1.84 -9.69
CA ASP A 282 -18.43 -2.08 -9.83
C ASP A 282 -19.20 -1.77 -8.55
N VAL A 283 -18.68 -2.17 -7.39
CA VAL A 283 -19.40 -2.01 -6.13
C VAL A 283 -19.29 -0.57 -5.61
N PHE A 284 -18.09 -0.05 -5.40
CA PHE A 284 -17.94 1.31 -4.88
C PHE A 284 -18.15 2.35 -5.98
N GLY A 285 -17.54 2.12 -7.15
CA GLY A 285 -17.66 3.05 -8.28
C GLY A 285 -19.10 3.18 -8.77
N ARG A 286 -19.74 2.05 -9.13
CA ARG A 286 -21.10 2.09 -9.72
C ARG A 286 -22.19 1.93 -8.67
N CYS A 287 -22.24 0.80 -7.97
CA CYS A 287 -23.37 0.44 -7.12
C CYS A 287 -23.62 1.49 -6.03
N GLN A 288 -22.63 1.74 -5.19
CA GLN A 288 -22.75 2.66 -4.07
C GLN A 288 -23.04 4.10 -4.53
N THR A 289 -22.34 4.57 -5.56
CA THR A 289 -22.60 5.90 -6.15
C THR A 289 -24.05 6.01 -6.64
N HIS A 290 -24.58 5.00 -7.33
CA HIS A 290 -25.96 5.02 -7.80
C HIS A 290 -26.98 4.95 -6.65
N LEU A 291 -26.70 4.20 -5.58
CA LEU A 291 -27.56 4.20 -4.38
C LEU A 291 -27.69 5.60 -3.78
N TYR A 292 -26.56 6.31 -3.59
CA TYR A 292 -26.61 7.68 -3.09
C TYR A 292 -27.35 8.65 -4.02
N LEU A 293 -27.32 8.40 -5.33
CA LEU A 293 -28.06 9.18 -6.32
C LEU A 293 -29.55 8.79 -6.43
N GLY A 294 -30.05 7.89 -5.58
CA GLY A 294 -31.45 7.45 -5.61
C GLY A 294 -31.76 6.53 -6.80
N GLN A 295 -30.78 5.80 -7.31
CA GLN A 295 -30.84 4.99 -8.53
C GLN A 295 -30.62 3.49 -8.25
N PRO A 296 -31.50 2.84 -7.46
CA PRO A 296 -31.26 1.48 -7.00
C PRO A 296 -31.27 0.43 -8.12
N LYS A 297 -31.96 0.68 -9.24
CA LYS A 297 -31.95 -0.25 -10.40
C LYS A 297 -30.56 -0.33 -11.04
N GLN A 298 -29.94 0.83 -11.29
CA GLN A 298 -28.57 0.90 -11.80
C GLN A 298 -27.57 0.33 -10.81
N ALA A 299 -27.84 0.46 -9.51
CA ALA A 299 -27.00 -0.13 -8.48
C ALA A 299 -27.02 -1.68 -8.51
N VAL A 300 -28.20 -2.27 -8.74
CA VAL A 300 -28.36 -3.74 -8.88
C VAL A 300 -27.63 -4.27 -10.11
N GLU A 301 -27.65 -3.54 -11.24
CA GLU A 301 -26.89 -3.96 -12.44
C GLU A 301 -25.39 -4.14 -12.16
N GLY A 302 -24.78 -3.29 -11.32
CA GLY A 302 -23.39 -3.45 -10.88
C GLY A 302 -23.19 -4.67 -9.96
N LEU A 303 -24.13 -4.92 -9.05
CA LEU A 303 -24.09 -6.07 -8.14
C LEU A 303 -24.27 -7.42 -8.86
N ASP A 304 -25.06 -7.45 -9.92
CA ASP A 304 -25.25 -8.65 -10.73
C ASP A 304 -24.01 -8.96 -11.57
N HIS A 305 -23.36 -7.94 -12.13
CA HIS A 305 -22.11 -8.09 -12.86
C HIS A 305 -21.02 -8.72 -11.98
N ILE A 306 -20.79 -8.17 -10.78
CA ILE A 306 -19.73 -8.68 -9.90
C ILE A 306 -19.98 -10.11 -9.43
N THR A 307 -21.24 -10.50 -9.27
CA THR A 307 -21.62 -11.88 -8.91
C THR A 307 -21.27 -12.87 -10.01
N GLN A 308 -21.40 -12.45 -11.28
CA GLN A 308 -21.00 -13.28 -12.43
C GLN A 308 -19.48 -13.40 -12.53
N VAL A 309 -18.75 -12.33 -12.23
CA VAL A 309 -17.29 -12.27 -12.33
C VAL A 309 -16.60 -13.04 -11.21
N MET A 310 -17.03 -12.87 -9.95
CA MET A 310 -16.36 -13.48 -8.79
C MET A 310 -16.71 -14.96 -8.58
N GLY A 311 -17.80 -15.45 -9.18
CA GLY A 311 -18.24 -16.84 -9.02
C GLY A 311 -18.73 -17.16 -7.59
N GLU A 312 -18.68 -18.44 -7.19
CA GLU A 312 -19.29 -18.95 -5.94
C GLU A 312 -18.42 -18.77 -4.68
N GLN A 313 -17.12 -18.47 -4.82
CA GLN A 313 -16.20 -18.31 -3.69
C GLN A 313 -15.79 -16.85 -3.53
N ILE A 314 -16.61 -16.11 -2.78
CA ILE A 314 -16.34 -14.73 -2.38
C ILE A 314 -15.81 -14.75 -0.93
N ASP A 315 -14.70 -14.06 -0.69
CA ASP A 315 -14.17 -13.91 0.66
C ASP A 315 -15.20 -13.28 1.60
N PRO A 316 -15.16 -13.59 2.92
CA PRO A 316 -16.21 -13.16 3.85
C PRO A 316 -16.42 -11.64 3.91
N LEU A 317 -15.37 -10.84 3.73
CA LEU A 317 -15.44 -9.38 3.81
C LEU A 317 -16.14 -8.75 2.59
N PRO A 318 -15.74 -9.02 1.33
CA PRO A 318 -16.55 -8.62 0.17
C PRO A 318 -17.98 -9.18 0.20
N ALA A 319 -18.18 -10.40 0.73
CA ALA A 319 -19.50 -10.99 0.82
C ALA A 319 -20.46 -10.20 1.74
N VAL A 320 -19.99 -9.70 2.90
CA VAL A 320 -20.85 -8.90 3.79
C VAL A 320 -21.20 -7.54 3.19
N ASP A 321 -20.27 -6.95 2.45
CA ASP A 321 -20.46 -5.68 1.78
C ASP A 321 -21.47 -5.78 0.62
N LEU A 322 -21.41 -6.87 -0.16
CA LEU A 322 -22.44 -7.17 -1.17
C LEU A 322 -23.83 -7.36 -0.56
N LEU A 323 -23.93 -8.08 0.57
CA LEU A 323 -25.20 -8.25 1.28
C LEU A 323 -25.76 -6.90 1.75
N TYR A 324 -24.90 -6.03 2.27
CA TYR A 324 -25.28 -4.67 2.65
C TYR A 324 -25.86 -3.89 1.47
N TYR A 325 -25.16 -3.79 0.33
CA TYR A 325 -25.66 -3.04 -0.82
C TYR A 325 -26.91 -3.64 -1.45
N ARG A 326 -27.04 -4.98 -1.48
CA ARG A 326 -28.26 -5.65 -1.94
C ARG A 326 -29.44 -5.36 -1.03
N GLY A 327 -29.24 -5.37 0.28
CA GLY A 327 -30.26 -5.00 1.26
C GLY A 327 -30.70 -3.55 1.11
N GLU A 328 -29.76 -2.62 0.93
CA GLU A 328 -30.05 -1.20 0.70
C GLU A 328 -30.83 -0.99 -0.61
N ALA A 329 -30.37 -1.59 -1.72
CA ALA A 329 -31.03 -1.50 -3.02
C ALA A 329 -32.46 -2.07 -2.97
N ALA A 330 -32.63 -3.29 -2.42
CA ALA A 330 -33.93 -3.94 -2.27
C ALA A 330 -34.88 -3.10 -1.42
N SER A 331 -34.38 -2.55 -0.30
CA SER A 331 -35.13 -1.65 0.57
C SER A 331 -35.64 -0.43 -0.21
N MET A 332 -34.76 0.24 -0.95
CA MET A 332 -35.11 1.42 -1.77
C MET A 332 -36.11 1.11 -2.89
N MET A 333 -36.07 -0.11 -3.45
CA MET A 333 -37.03 -0.56 -4.45
C MET A 333 -38.38 -1.00 -3.87
N GLY A 334 -38.49 -1.08 -2.54
CA GLY A 334 -39.68 -1.54 -1.85
C GLY A 334 -39.84 -3.07 -1.82
N ASP A 335 -38.79 -3.82 -2.17
CA ASP A 335 -38.77 -5.27 -2.11
C ASP A 335 -38.43 -5.72 -0.68
N LEU A 336 -39.48 -5.81 0.13
CA LEU A 336 -39.37 -6.15 1.56
C LEU A 336 -38.84 -7.57 1.78
N GLU A 337 -39.20 -8.53 0.93
CA GLU A 337 -38.76 -9.92 1.09
C GLU A 337 -37.25 -10.03 0.87
N ALA A 338 -36.76 -9.50 -0.25
CA ALA A 338 -35.33 -9.49 -0.54
C ALA A 338 -34.55 -8.65 0.50
N ALA A 339 -35.06 -7.47 0.86
CA ALA A 339 -34.40 -6.60 1.84
C ALA A 339 -34.24 -7.29 3.21
N THR A 340 -35.29 -7.96 3.70
CA THR A 340 -35.25 -8.67 4.99
C THR A 340 -34.19 -9.77 4.95
N LYS A 341 -34.17 -10.57 3.88
CA LYS A 341 -33.20 -11.65 3.71
C LYS A 341 -31.77 -11.15 3.70
N TYR A 342 -31.47 -10.12 2.91
CA TYR A 342 -30.11 -9.59 2.80
C TYR A 342 -29.63 -8.93 4.10
N VAL A 343 -30.52 -8.24 4.82
CA VAL A 343 -30.20 -7.64 6.12
C VAL A 343 -29.93 -8.72 7.18
N GLU A 344 -30.73 -9.79 7.21
CA GLU A 344 -30.49 -10.94 8.10
C GLU A 344 -29.16 -11.63 7.81
N ASP A 345 -28.96 -12.08 6.57
CA ASP A 345 -27.75 -12.78 6.14
C ASP A 345 -26.50 -11.90 6.38
N GLY A 346 -26.60 -10.60 6.08
CA GLY A 346 -25.53 -9.64 6.29
C GLY A 346 -25.20 -9.40 7.76
N ALA A 347 -26.20 -9.26 8.64
CA ALA A 347 -25.97 -9.05 10.07
C ALA A 347 -25.30 -10.26 10.73
N ILE A 348 -25.73 -11.48 10.37
CA ILE A 348 -25.13 -12.72 10.83
C ILE A 348 -23.66 -12.79 10.37
N LEU A 349 -23.40 -12.48 9.10
CA LEU A 349 -22.05 -12.52 8.56
C LEU A 349 -21.14 -11.47 9.20
N ALA A 350 -21.62 -10.23 9.37
CA ALA A 350 -20.86 -9.15 10.02
C ALA A 350 -20.41 -9.53 11.43
N LYS A 351 -21.29 -10.15 12.23
CA LYS A 351 -20.94 -10.70 13.55
C LYS A 351 -19.90 -11.81 13.45
N ARG A 352 -20.07 -12.75 12.52
CA ARG A 352 -19.16 -13.89 12.34
C ARG A 352 -17.73 -13.44 12.02
N ILE A 353 -17.56 -12.38 11.24
CA ILE A 353 -16.23 -11.83 10.89
C ILE A 353 -15.77 -10.72 11.84
N ASN A 354 -16.54 -10.43 12.89
CA ASN A 354 -16.26 -9.41 13.90
C ASN A 354 -16.07 -7.99 13.34
N SER A 355 -16.80 -7.63 12.27
CA SER A 355 -16.74 -6.31 11.64
C SER A 355 -17.82 -5.38 12.22
N GLN A 356 -17.43 -4.43 13.07
CA GLN A 356 -18.35 -3.45 13.65
C GLN A 356 -18.92 -2.50 12.59
N LEU A 357 -18.08 -2.04 11.66
CA LEU A 357 -18.48 -1.12 10.60
C LEU A 357 -19.63 -1.67 9.75
N TYR A 358 -19.51 -2.89 9.22
CA TYR A 358 -20.59 -3.47 8.42
C TYR A 358 -21.83 -3.79 9.25
N PHE A 359 -21.67 -4.22 10.50
CA PHE A 359 -22.80 -4.41 11.39
C PHE A 359 -23.56 -3.09 11.62
N GLY A 360 -22.85 -1.99 11.87
CA GLY A 360 -23.42 -0.65 12.01
C GLY A 360 -24.14 -0.16 10.75
N LYS A 361 -23.55 -0.40 9.55
CA LYS A 361 -24.20 -0.10 8.26
C LYS A 361 -25.50 -0.86 8.08
N ILE A 362 -25.49 -2.17 8.33
CA ILE A 362 -26.66 -3.04 8.18
C ILE A 362 -27.74 -2.69 9.21
N ALA A 363 -27.34 -2.36 10.45
CA ALA A 363 -28.24 -1.86 11.48
C ALA A 363 -28.89 -0.52 11.09
N ALA A 364 -28.18 0.35 10.36
CA ALA A 364 -28.78 1.57 9.80
C ALA A 364 -29.85 1.23 8.75
N THR A 365 -29.56 0.31 7.82
CA THR A 365 -30.56 -0.18 6.85
C THR A 365 -31.78 -0.75 7.58
N TYR A 366 -31.59 -1.59 8.60
CA TYR A 366 -32.69 -2.13 9.42
C TYR A 366 -33.54 -1.02 10.07
N ARG A 367 -32.93 0.03 10.63
CA ARG A 367 -33.66 1.15 11.22
C ARG A 367 -34.54 1.87 10.19
N ASP A 368 -34.02 2.10 8.99
CA ASP A 368 -34.79 2.71 7.90
C ASP A 368 -35.95 1.81 7.47
N MET A 369 -35.71 0.49 7.38
CA MET A 369 -36.75 -0.50 7.12
C MET A 369 -37.84 -0.50 8.20
N SER A 370 -37.46 -0.40 9.47
CA SER A 370 -38.38 -0.38 10.61
C SER A 370 -39.29 0.85 10.62
N GLN A 371 -38.79 1.98 10.12
CA GLN A 371 -39.62 3.18 9.94
C GLN A 371 -40.59 3.03 8.76
N ARG A 372 -40.13 2.43 7.64
CA ARG A 372 -40.93 2.25 6.43
C ARG A 372 -42.01 1.16 6.58
N TRP A 373 -41.72 0.10 7.31
CA TRP A 373 -42.56 -1.10 7.47
C TRP A 373 -42.83 -1.43 8.94
N ALA A 374 -43.18 -0.41 9.74
CA ALA A 374 -43.30 -0.50 11.20
C ALA A 374 -44.23 -1.60 11.74
N ASN A 375 -45.17 -2.10 10.93
CA ASN A 375 -46.16 -3.12 11.34
C ASN A 375 -45.93 -4.48 10.68
N ASP A 376 -44.85 -4.67 9.91
CA ASP A 376 -44.58 -5.96 9.27
C ASP A 376 -43.79 -6.88 10.20
N GLY A 377 -44.33 -8.07 10.47
CA GLY A 377 -43.73 -9.05 11.37
C GLY A 377 -42.33 -9.51 10.94
N ARG A 378 -42.02 -9.51 9.64
CA ARG A 378 -40.70 -9.88 9.13
C ARG A 378 -39.62 -8.92 9.59
N VAL A 379 -39.92 -7.62 9.59
CA VAL A 379 -38.98 -6.60 10.07
C VAL A 379 -38.85 -6.66 11.58
N ALA A 380 -39.96 -6.89 12.30
CA ALA A 380 -39.93 -6.99 13.77
C ALA A 380 -39.01 -8.11 14.27
N VAL A 381 -38.97 -9.27 13.58
CA VAL A 381 -38.09 -10.40 13.95
C VAL A 381 -36.60 -10.05 13.81
N LEU A 382 -36.23 -9.19 12.86
CA LEU A 382 -34.82 -8.76 12.69
C LEU A 382 -34.27 -8.03 13.91
N ALA A 383 -35.14 -7.45 14.77
CA ALA A 383 -34.72 -6.74 15.97
C ALA A 383 -33.80 -7.58 16.87
N GLU A 384 -34.02 -8.89 16.96
CA GLU A 384 -33.23 -9.81 17.78
C GLU A 384 -31.76 -9.87 17.35
N LEU A 385 -31.50 -9.69 16.05
CA LEU A 385 -30.14 -9.69 15.49
C LEU A 385 -29.33 -8.46 15.94
N PHE A 386 -29.99 -7.38 16.33
CA PHE A 386 -29.35 -6.10 16.67
C PHE A 386 -29.32 -5.76 18.17
N GLN A 387 -29.76 -6.68 19.05
CA GLN A 387 -29.80 -6.45 20.50
C GLN A 387 -28.46 -6.62 21.23
N SER A 388 -27.48 -7.28 20.62
CA SER A 388 -26.15 -7.50 21.22
C SER A 388 -25.05 -7.55 20.14
N TRP A 389 -23.99 -6.77 20.37
CA TRP A 389 -22.70 -6.90 19.69
C TRP A 389 -21.76 -7.73 20.55
#